data_AF-A0A2V2RZ86-F1
#
_entry.id   AF-A0A2V2RZ86-F1
#
_cell.length_a   1.000
_cell.length_b   1.000
_cell.length_c   1.000
_cell.angle_alpha   90.00
_cell.angle_beta   90.00
_cell.angle_gamma   90.00
#
_symmetry.space_group_name_H-M   'P 1'
#
loop_
_entity.id
_entity.type
_entity.pdbx_description
1 polymer ?
#
loop_
_entity_poly.entity_id
_entity_poly.type
_entity_poly.pdbx_seq_one_letter_code
_entity_poly.pdbx_strand_id
1 'polypeptide(L)' 'MADIADERPVGSVFNTTHWSVVVAAGEEGSEQAAAALARLCQTYWFPVYAFIRKRGHSPEQAQDFT' A
#
# COMPACT_ATOMS: atom_id res chain seq x y z
N MET A 1 -14.49 30.48 7.62
CA MET A 1 -14.12 29.58 6.51
C MET A 1 -12.90 28.82 6.98
N ALA A 2 -13.12 27.74 7.73
CA ALA A 2 -12.02 26.93 8.27
C ALA A 2 -11.62 25.92 7.18
N ASP A 3 -10.38 26.04 6.70
CA ASP A 3 -9.69 25.02 5.92
C ASP A 3 -9.58 23.76 6.80
N ILE A 4 -10.48 22.80 6.57
CA ILE A 4 -10.29 21.42 6.99
C ILE A 4 -9.24 20.87 6.03
N ALA A 5 -7.97 21.03 6.40
CA ALA A 5 -6.94 20.16 5.85
C ALA A 5 -7.41 18.73 6.06
N ASP A 6 -7.55 18.00 4.96
CA ASP A 6 -7.88 16.58 4.88
C ASP A 6 -6.80 15.78 5.63
N GLU A 7 -6.85 15.76 6.97
CA GLU A 7 -6.03 14.87 7.81
C GLU A 7 -6.59 13.44 7.75
N ARG A 8 -6.90 12.96 6.54
CA ARG A 8 -7.04 11.51 6.35
C ARG A 8 -5.67 10.92 6.67
N PRO A 9 -5.59 9.92 7.56
CA PRO A 9 -4.32 9.28 7.85
C PRO A 9 -3.71 8.86 6.51
N VAL A 10 -2.51 9.39 6.23
CA VAL A 10 -1.74 9.22 4.98
C VAL A 10 -1.63 7.77 4.54
N GLY A 11 -1.84 6.84 5.47
CA GLY A 11 -1.81 5.42 5.18
C GLY A 11 -3.12 4.82 4.60
N SER A 12 -4.24 5.53 4.57
CA SER A 12 -5.53 4.95 4.09
C SER A 12 -5.80 5.16 2.59
N VAL A 13 -4.91 5.88 1.90
CA VAL A 13 -5.04 6.26 0.49
C VAL A 13 -3.97 5.55 -0.35
N PHE A 14 -4.32 5.21 -1.59
CA PHE A 14 -3.34 4.67 -2.54
C PHE A 14 -2.47 5.82 -3.06
N ASN A 15 -1.16 5.73 -2.79
CA ASN A 15 -0.20 6.66 -3.37
C ASN A 15 -0.10 6.46 -4.88
N THR A 16 0.32 7.52 -5.60
CA THR A 16 0.64 7.41 -7.02
C THR A 16 1.66 6.30 -7.24
N THR A 17 1.35 5.39 -8.17
CA THR A 17 2.21 4.24 -8.45
C THR A 17 3.53 4.67 -9.07
N HIS A 18 4.63 4.32 -8.42
CA HIS A 18 5.98 4.45 -8.97
C HIS A 18 6.28 3.25 -9.87
N TRP A 19 5.96 3.36 -11.16
CA TRP A 19 6.13 2.28 -12.14
C TRP A 19 7.55 1.72 -12.23
N SER A 20 8.58 2.54 -12.02
CA SER A 20 9.97 2.07 -11.97
C SER A 20 10.22 1.06 -10.85
N VAL A 21 9.56 1.21 -9.69
CA VAL A 21 9.66 0.27 -8.57
C VAL A 21 8.91 -1.02 -8.90
N VAL A 22 7.77 -0.94 -9.58
CA VAL A 22 7.01 -2.11 -10.04
C VAL A 22 7.82 -2.93 -11.04
N VAL A 23 8.44 -2.26 -12.01
CA VAL A 23 9.33 -2.93 -12.99
C VAL A 23 10.51 -3.57 -12.28
N ALA A 24 11.22 -2.84 -11.42
CA ALA A 24 12.37 -3.38 -10.68
C ALA A 24 12.00 -4.58 -9.78
N ALA A 25 10.81 -4.60 -9.18
CA ALA A 25 10.33 -5.71 -8.38
C ALA A 25 10.05 -6.99 -9.22
N GLY A 26 9.73 -6.84 -10.50
CA GLY A 26 9.48 -7.95 -11.44
C GLY A 26 10.72 -8.50 -12.14
N GLU A 27 11.88 -7.87 -11.96
CA GLU A 27 13.15 -8.33 -12.53
C GLU A 27 13.77 -9.43 -11.66
N GLU A 28 13.20 -10.63 -11.73
CA GLU A 28 13.69 -11.81 -11.01
C GLU A 28 15.20 -12.05 -11.28
N GLY A 29 15.98 -12.21 -10.21
CA GLY A 29 17.43 -12.39 -10.27
C GLY A 29 18.26 -11.11 -10.17
N SER A 30 17.62 -9.93 -10.16
CA SER A 30 18.27 -8.66 -9.83
C SER A 30 18.47 -8.51 -8.33
N GLU A 31 19.62 -7.93 -7.91
CA GLU A 31 19.89 -7.56 -6.52
C GLU A 31 18.84 -6.56 -5.97
N GLN A 32 18.22 -5.76 -6.84
CA GLN A 32 17.26 -4.72 -6.42
C GLN A 32 15.82 -5.23 -6.32
N ALA A 33 15.50 -6.41 -6.86
CA ALA A 33 14.13 -6.91 -6.94
C ALA A 33 13.48 -7.09 -5.55
N ALA A 34 14.20 -7.70 -4.61
CA ALA A 34 13.72 -7.90 -3.24
C ALA A 34 13.47 -6.57 -2.50
N ALA A 35 14.37 -5.59 -2.68
CA ALA A 35 14.22 -4.28 -2.08
C ALA A 35 13.04 -3.49 -2.68
N ALA A 36 12.86 -3.56 -4.00
CA ALA A 36 11.74 -2.97 -4.69
C ALA A 36 10.40 -3.59 -4.25
N LEU A 37 10.35 -4.92 -4.13
CA LEU A 37 9.16 -5.63 -3.64
C LEU A 37 8.83 -5.24 -2.19
N ALA A 38 9.83 -5.23 -1.30
CA ALA A 38 9.63 -4.81 0.09
C ALA A 38 9.08 -3.38 0.18
N ARG A 39 9.56 -2.48 -0.68
CA ARG A 39 9.05 -1.10 -0.76
C ARG A 39 7.59 -1.06 -1.20
N LEU A 40 7.18 -1.87 -2.18
CA LEU A 40 5.78 -1.97 -2.60
C LEU A 40 4.91 -2.50 -1.45
N CYS A 41 5.31 -3.59 -0.80
CA CYS A 41 4.57 -4.16 0.32
C CYS A 41 4.38 -3.14 1.46
N GLN A 42 5.43 -2.44 1.87
CA GLN A 42 5.34 -1.43 2.94
C GLN A 42 4.46 -0.24 2.55
N THR A 43 4.53 0.20 1.29
CA THR A 43 3.75 1.35 0.81
C THR A 43 2.26 1.04 0.72
N TYR A 44 1.90 -0.18 0.29
CA TYR A 44 0.52 -0.53 -0.03
C TYR A 44 -0.19 -1.42 1.01
N TRP A 45 0.52 -1.99 1.98
CA TRP A 45 -0.11 -2.86 3.00
C TRP A 45 -1.30 -2.18 3.68
N PHE A 46 -1.09 -0.99 4.26
CA PHE A 46 -2.15 -0.32 5.01
C PHE A 46 -3.27 0.28 4.12
N PRO A 47 -3.00 0.85 2.92
CA PRO A 47 -4.06 1.22 1.98
C PRO A 47 -4.95 0.04 1.56
N VAL A 48 -4.37 -1.13 1.30
CA VAL A 48 -5.12 -2.34 0.94
C VAL A 48 -5.92 -2.84 2.16
N TYR A 49 -5.29 -2.92 3.32
CA TYR A 49 -5.97 -3.28 4.57
C TYR A 49 -7.17 -2.37 4.85
N ALA A 50 -6.98 -1.05 4.78
CA ALA A 50 -8.03 -0.07 5.01
C ALA A 50 -9.17 -0.18 3.99
N PHE A 51 -8.86 -0.47 2.72
CA PHE A 51 -9.87 -0.73 1.70
C PHE A 51 -10.71 -1.97 2.00
N ILE A 52 -10.07 -3.05 2.44
CA ILE A 52 -10.74 -4.30 2.80
C ILE A 52 -11.61 -4.10 4.06
N ARG A 53 -11.12 -3.39 5.08
CA ARG A 53 -11.91 -3.00 6.26
C ARG A 53 -13.15 -2.19 5.88
N LYS A 54 -13.03 -1.26 4.93
CA LYS A 54 -14.17 -0.47 4.43
C LYS A 54 -15.23 -1.30 3.71
N ARG A 55 -14.90 -2.52 3.27
CA ARG A 55 -15.84 -3.47 2.65
C ARG A 55 -16.58 -4.36 3.65
N GLY A 56 -16.37 -4.17 4.96
CA GLY A 56 -17.09 -4.87 6.02
C GLY A 56 -16.41 -6.15 6.53
N HIS A 57 -15.17 -6.41 6.12
CA HIS A 57 -14.37 -7.52 6.65
C HIS A 57 -13.88 -7.24 8.07
N SER A 58 -13.76 -8.30 8.88
CA SER A 58 -13.19 -8.19 10.23
C SER A 58 -11.73 -7.75 10.19
N PRO A 59 -11.18 -7.22 11.30
CA PRO A 59 -9.75 -6.92 11.40
C PRO A 59 -8.84 -8.09 11.00
N GLU A 60 -9.20 -9.30 11.41
CA GLU A 60 -8.44 -10.53 11.20
C GLU A 60 -8.52 -10.95 9.73
N GLN A 61 -9.72 -10.99 9.15
CA GLN A 61 -9.90 -11.26 7.72
C GLN A 61 -9.17 -10.25 6.85
N ALA A 62 -9.18 -8.98 7.24
CA ALA A 62 -8.47 -7.93 6.52
C ALA A 62 -6.95 -8.08 6.61
N GLN A 63 -6.41 -8.60 7.71
CA GLN A 63 -4.99 -8.94 7.83
C GLN A 63 -4.63 -10.15 6.95
N ASP A 64 -5.46 -11.19 6.96
CA ASP A 64 -5.22 -12.40 6.16
C ASP A 64 -5.23 -12.15 4.64
N PHE A 65 -5.97 -11.14 4.19
CA PHE A 65 -6.06 -10.77 2.78
C PHE A 65 -4.94 -9.83 2.31
N THR A 66 -4.07 -9.36 3.22
CA THR A 66 -2.98 -8.42 2.92
C THR A 66 -1.62 -8.99 3.25
#